data_AF-A0A8K0XU31-F1
#
_entry.id   AF-A0A8K0XU31-F1
#
_cell.length_a   1.000
_cell.length_b   1.000
_cell.length_c   1.000
_cell.angle_alpha   90.00
_cell.angle_beta   90.00
_cell.angle_gamma   90.00
#
_symmetry.space_group_name_H-M   'P 1'
#
loop_
_entity.id
_entity.type
_entity.pdbx_description
1 polymer ?
#
loop_
_entity_poly.entity_id
_entity_poly.type
_entity_poly.pdbx_seq_one_letter_code
_entity_poly.pdbx_strand_id
1 'polypeptide(L)'
;MSNATPDGVFGPGWNEVEADMASKAYLVTWLGAACASVIVYEYTITFGAEVEFYWWTKWTIPRVLFFLNRYLVGSIIIFDFIANAIPHLSVPFYLRWLSITVTITTSITEAILTTRVCALYRTHPRLRAFSILCCVLGTTTLVVITIVNYLATGPVDVVTDYPDLPGCQSTDNPFLAIAYWITPLCIESVFFIMVIYQAFGWVRQRQPPPPTLRLLARDSAVYFAW
;
A
#
# COMPACT_ATOMS: atom_id res chain seq x y z
N MET A 1 14.12 -10.96 47.88
CA MET A 1 12.93 -10.94 48.76
C MET A 1 12.65 -9.49 49.12
N SER A 2 11.36 -9.10 49.11
CA SER A 2 10.80 -7.76 49.36
C SER A 2 10.88 -6.80 48.17
N ASN A 3 9.80 -6.27 47.60
CA ASN A 3 8.37 -6.43 47.91
C ASN A 3 7.57 -6.05 46.65
N ALA A 4 6.63 -6.91 46.27
CA ALA A 4 5.49 -6.52 45.47
C ALA A 4 4.51 -5.78 46.39
N THR A 5 4.03 -4.62 45.95
CA THR A 5 2.74 -4.07 46.39
C THR A 5 1.88 -3.88 45.15
N PRO A 6 0.68 -4.49 45.11
CA PRO A 6 -0.37 -4.12 44.17
C PRO A 6 -0.94 -2.76 44.62
N ASP A 7 -1.93 -2.23 43.90
CA ASP A 7 -2.68 -1.00 44.18
C ASP A 7 -2.34 0.09 43.15
N GLY A 8 -2.99 -0.09 42.00
CA GLY A 8 -3.10 0.93 40.97
C GLY A 8 -3.92 2.11 41.48
N VAL A 9 -3.37 3.30 41.29
CA VAL A 9 -4.14 4.53 41.21
C VAL A 9 -3.91 5.07 39.81
N PHE A 10 -4.55 4.43 38.84
CA PHE A 10 -4.75 4.99 37.52
C PHE A 10 -5.69 6.20 37.67
N GLY A 11 -5.20 7.40 37.39
CA GLY A 11 -6.01 8.62 37.39
C GLY A 11 -7.24 8.53 36.47
N PRO A 12 -8.27 9.38 36.65
CA PRO A 12 -9.55 9.26 35.96
C PRO A 12 -9.48 9.32 34.42
N GLY A 13 -8.38 9.80 33.83
CA GLY A 13 -8.18 9.84 32.38
C GLY A 13 -7.56 8.59 31.75
N TRP A 14 -6.94 7.69 32.53
CA TRP A 14 -6.26 6.51 31.96
C TRP A 14 -7.26 5.49 31.39
N ASN A 15 -8.36 5.25 32.11
CA ASN A 15 -9.42 4.35 31.65
C ASN A 15 -10.11 4.85 30.36
N GLU A 16 -10.21 6.18 30.17
CA GLU A 16 -10.79 6.77 28.96
C GLU A 16 -9.85 6.63 27.76
N VAL A 17 -8.55 6.83 27.97
CA VAL A 17 -7.52 6.70 26.94
C VAL A 17 -7.38 5.24 26.48
N GLU A 18 -7.37 4.29 27.42
CA GLU A 18 -7.31 2.86 27.11
C GLU A 18 -8.54 2.37 26.35
N ALA A 19 -9.73 2.84 26.73
CA ALA A 19 -10.98 2.51 26.04
C ALA A 19 -11.02 3.07 24.60
N ASP A 20 -10.50 4.29 24.38
CA ASP A 20 -10.37 4.89 23.05
C ASP A 20 -9.39 4.11 22.17
N MET A 21 -8.22 3.72 22.71
CA MET A 21 -7.24 2.90 22.01
C MET A 21 -7.82 1.54 21.61
N ALA A 22 -8.53 0.87 22.53
CA ALA A 22 -9.16 -0.42 22.26
C ALA A 22 -10.22 -0.30 21.16
N SER A 23 -11.09 0.71 21.23
CA SER A 23 -12.13 0.96 20.21
C SER A 23 -11.53 1.15 18.81
N LYS A 24 -10.47 1.96 18.71
CA LYS A 24 -9.74 2.19 17.46
C LYS A 24 -9.11 0.91 16.92
N ALA A 25 -8.50 0.10 17.79
CA ALA A 25 -7.89 -1.17 17.40
C ALA A 25 -8.91 -2.13 16.80
N TYR A 26 -10.05 -2.32 17.47
CA TYR A 26 -11.14 -3.15 16.95
C TYR A 26 -11.68 -2.61 15.62
N LEU A 27 -11.91 -1.30 15.50
CA LEU A 27 -12.37 -0.69 14.24
C LEU A 27 -11.45 -1.03 13.07
N VAL A 28 -10.13 -0.92 13.25
CA VAL A 28 -9.15 -1.27 12.21
C VAL A 28 -9.23 -2.75 11.85
N THR A 29 -9.36 -3.64 12.83
CA THR A 29 -9.50 -5.09 12.57
C THR A 29 -10.77 -5.40 11.78
N TRP A 30 -11.93 -4.83 12.14
CA TRP A 30 -13.19 -5.04 11.42
C TRP A 30 -13.14 -4.48 10.00
N LEU A 31 -12.55 -3.30 9.82
CA LEU A 31 -12.33 -2.71 8.50
C LEU A 31 -11.40 -3.58 7.65
N GLY A 32 -10.31 -4.08 8.25
CA GLY A 32 -9.39 -5.02 7.59
C GLY A 32 -10.10 -6.29 7.13
N ALA A 33 -10.97 -6.87 7.97
CA ALA A 33 -11.77 -8.05 7.63
C ALA A 33 -12.74 -7.76 6.47
N ALA A 34 -13.42 -6.62 6.51
CA ALA A 34 -14.32 -6.21 5.44
C ALA A 34 -13.56 -6.04 4.10
N CYS A 35 -12.43 -5.32 4.10
CA CYS A 35 -11.59 -5.14 2.93
C CYS A 35 -11.06 -6.47 2.38
N ALA A 36 -10.56 -7.36 3.25
CA ALA A 36 -10.10 -8.69 2.85
C ALA A 36 -11.23 -9.52 2.22
N SER A 37 -12.44 -9.44 2.76
CA SER A 37 -13.61 -10.16 2.21
C SER A 37 -13.99 -9.67 0.81
N VAL A 38 -13.93 -8.35 0.57
CA VAL A 38 -14.20 -7.76 -0.74
C VAL A 38 -13.15 -8.21 -1.75
N ILE A 39 -11.87 -8.20 -1.36
CA ILE A 39 -10.77 -8.69 -2.22
C ILE A 39 -11.00 -10.15 -2.60
N VAL A 40 -11.29 -11.03 -1.64
CA VAL A 40 -11.55 -12.44 -1.92
C VAL A 40 -12.77 -12.60 -2.85
N TYR A 41 -13.83 -11.83 -2.61
CA TYR A 41 -15.01 -11.83 -3.47
C TYR A 41 -14.67 -11.43 -4.90
N GLU A 42 -13.96 -10.31 -5.11
CA GLU A 42 -13.49 -9.88 -6.43
C GLU A 42 -12.63 -10.95 -7.11
N TYR A 43 -11.82 -11.68 -6.34
CA TYR A 43 -10.99 -12.76 -6.88
C TYR A 43 -11.84 -13.89 -7.42
N THR A 44 -12.85 -14.32 -6.67
CA THR A 44 -13.70 -15.44 -7.09
C THR A 44 -14.48 -15.13 -8.36
N ILE A 45 -15.07 -13.93 -8.47
CA ILE A 45 -15.91 -13.58 -9.62
C ILE A 45 -15.10 -13.31 -10.90
N THR A 46 -13.87 -12.81 -10.78
CA THR A 46 -13.03 -12.50 -11.95
C THR A 46 -12.15 -13.66 -12.40
N PHE A 47 -12.05 -14.74 -11.61
CA PHE A 47 -11.22 -15.89 -11.94
C PHE A 47 -11.65 -16.59 -13.24
N GLY A 48 -12.95 -16.71 -13.49
CA GLY A 48 -13.47 -17.33 -14.71
C GLY A 48 -12.98 -16.63 -15.99
N ALA A 49 -13.11 -15.30 -16.02
CA ALA A 49 -12.61 -14.50 -17.14
C ALA A 49 -11.08 -14.51 -17.22
N GLU A 50 -10.37 -14.58 -16.10
CA GLU A 50 -8.92 -14.66 -16.10
C GLU A 50 -8.39 -15.92 -16.78
N VAL A 51 -8.95 -17.08 -16.46
CA VAL A 51 -8.53 -18.36 -17.05
C VAL A 51 -8.76 -18.36 -18.57
N GLU A 52 -9.87 -17.78 -19.02
CA GLU A 52 -10.21 -17.70 -20.44
C GLU A 52 -9.28 -16.76 -21.22
N PHE A 53 -9.06 -15.53 -20.71
CA PHE A 53 -8.34 -14.49 -21.48
C PHE A 53 -6.84 -14.43 -21.20
N TYR A 54 -6.40 -14.73 -19.97
CA TYR A 54 -5.01 -14.49 -19.57
C TYR A 54 -4.14 -15.73 -19.61
N TRP A 55 -4.65 -16.93 -19.26
CA TRP A 55 -3.79 -18.11 -19.08
C TRP A 55 -3.10 -18.54 -20.38
N TRP A 56 -3.83 -18.53 -21.50
CA TRP A 56 -3.35 -19.05 -22.79
C TRP A 56 -2.69 -18.02 -23.70
N THR A 57 -2.62 -16.76 -23.28
CA THR A 57 -2.05 -15.66 -24.08
C THR A 57 -0.51 -15.67 -24.03
N LYS A 58 0.18 -14.85 -24.83
CA LYS A 58 1.65 -14.68 -24.72
C LYS A 58 2.04 -13.93 -23.44
N TRP A 59 3.25 -14.19 -22.93
CA TRP A 59 3.80 -13.48 -21.79
C TRP A 59 4.21 -12.05 -22.21
N THR A 60 3.54 -11.06 -21.64
CA THR A 60 3.83 -9.63 -21.84
C THR A 60 4.06 -8.96 -20.49
N ILE A 61 4.80 -7.85 -20.46
CA ILE A 61 5.05 -7.09 -19.22
C ILE A 61 3.74 -6.75 -18.48
N PRO A 62 2.70 -6.17 -19.12
CA PRO A 62 1.44 -5.86 -18.44
C PRO A 62 0.77 -7.09 -17.80
N ARG A 63 0.92 -8.27 -18.41
CA ARG A 63 0.41 -9.52 -17.86
C ARG A 63 1.15 -9.91 -16.58
N VAL A 64 2.48 -9.88 -16.59
CA VAL A 64 3.26 -10.22 -15.38
C VAL A 64 2.90 -9.29 -14.22
N LEU A 65 2.80 -7.98 -14.50
CA LEU A 65 2.41 -7.00 -13.48
C LEU A 65 0.98 -7.23 -12.97
N PHE A 66 0.06 -7.64 -13.84
CA PHE A 66 -1.29 -8.03 -13.43
C PHE A 66 -1.26 -9.24 -12.48
N PHE A 67 -0.51 -10.30 -12.81
CA PHE A 67 -0.39 -11.47 -11.94
C PHE A 67 0.30 -11.13 -10.61
N LEU A 68 1.32 -10.29 -10.61
CA LEU A 68 1.98 -9.82 -9.38
C LEU A 68 1.00 -9.02 -8.51
N ASN A 69 0.32 -8.02 -9.09
CA ASN A 69 -0.64 -7.23 -8.33
C ASN A 69 -1.83 -8.05 -7.83
N ARG A 70 -2.27 -9.06 -8.58
CA ARG A 70 -3.26 -9.98 -8.08
C ARG A 70 -2.63 -10.88 -7.01
N TYR A 71 -1.93 -11.92 -7.40
CA TYR A 71 -1.54 -12.97 -6.47
C TYR A 71 -0.56 -12.54 -5.39
N LEU A 72 0.41 -11.67 -5.68
CA LEU A 72 1.38 -11.26 -4.66
C LEU A 72 0.80 -10.22 -3.71
N VAL A 73 0.24 -9.12 -4.21
CA VAL A 73 -0.32 -8.06 -3.35
C VAL A 73 -1.57 -8.55 -2.61
N GLY A 74 -2.43 -9.33 -3.26
CA GLY A 74 -3.59 -9.93 -2.59
C GLY A 74 -3.19 -10.86 -1.45
N SER A 75 -2.18 -11.73 -1.67
CA SER A 75 -1.69 -12.62 -0.61
C SER A 75 -1.04 -11.85 0.53
N ILE A 76 -0.33 -10.76 0.23
CA ILE A 76 0.26 -9.86 1.23
C ILE A 76 -0.82 -9.25 2.13
N ILE A 77 -1.91 -8.74 1.55
CA ILE A 77 -3.00 -8.11 2.31
C ILE A 77 -3.70 -9.13 3.22
N ILE A 78 -3.95 -10.35 2.71
CA ILE A 78 -4.55 -11.43 3.50
C ILE A 78 -3.61 -11.83 4.65
N PHE A 79 -2.32 -11.95 4.37
CA PHE A 79 -1.33 -12.26 5.40
C PHE A 79 -1.24 -11.17 6.46
N ASP A 80 -1.24 -9.89 6.06
CA ASP A 80 -1.19 -8.76 6.99
C ASP A 80 -2.41 -8.73 7.92
N PHE A 81 -3.60 -8.99 7.37
CA PHE A 81 -4.81 -9.16 8.17
C PHE A 81 -4.70 -10.30 9.19
N ILE A 82 -4.24 -11.49 8.76
CA ILE A 82 -4.06 -12.64 9.66
C ILE A 82 -3.02 -12.34 10.73
N ALA A 83 -1.90 -11.73 10.34
CA ALA A 83 -0.81 -11.37 11.23
C ALA A 83 -1.24 -10.32 12.27
N ASN A 84 -2.09 -9.36 11.89
CA ASN A 84 -2.67 -8.38 12.79
C ASN A 84 -3.67 -9.00 13.78
N ALA A 85 -4.41 -10.03 13.33
CA ALA A 85 -5.40 -10.73 14.16
C ALA A 85 -4.78 -11.70 15.18
N ILE A 86 -3.50 -12.07 15.06
CA ILE A 86 -2.82 -13.01 15.96
C ILE A 86 -1.97 -12.23 16.99
N PRO A 87 -2.34 -12.25 18.28
CA PRO A 87 -1.66 -11.47 19.34
C PRO A 87 -0.25 -11.99 19.71
N HIS A 88 0.13 -13.19 19.25
CA HIS A 88 1.40 -13.83 19.60
C HIS A 88 2.48 -13.71 18.53
N LEU A 89 2.26 -12.93 17.47
CA LEU A 89 3.28 -12.74 16.44
C LEU A 89 4.41 -11.87 16.99
N SER A 90 5.66 -12.27 16.73
CA SER A 90 6.82 -11.48 17.14
C SER A 90 6.74 -10.08 16.52
N VAL A 91 6.48 -9.07 17.36
CA VAL A 91 6.33 -7.66 16.96
C VAL A 91 7.45 -7.18 16.04
N PRO A 92 8.76 -7.38 16.33
CA PRO A 92 9.82 -6.92 15.43
C PRO A 92 9.82 -7.64 14.07
N PHE A 93 9.35 -8.89 14.01
CA PHE A 93 9.20 -9.59 12.74
C PHE A 93 8.06 -9.00 11.91
N TYR A 94 6.91 -8.75 12.54
CA TYR A 94 5.75 -8.19 11.86
C TYR A 94 6.01 -6.79 11.29
N LEU A 95 6.68 -5.91 12.05
CA LEU A 95 6.98 -4.54 11.60
C LEU A 95 7.96 -4.50 10.43
N ARG A 96 8.95 -5.40 10.44
CA ARG A 96 9.87 -5.60 9.31
C ARG A 96 9.13 -6.15 8.09
N TRP A 97 8.26 -7.12 8.31
CA TRP A 97 7.41 -7.67 7.27
C TRP A 97 6.50 -6.59 6.65
N LEU A 98 5.87 -5.76 7.47
CA LEU A 98 5.03 -4.65 7.03
C LEU A 98 5.82 -3.67 6.15
N SER A 99 7.00 -3.25 6.62
CA SER A 99 7.86 -2.33 5.83
C SER A 99 8.22 -2.91 4.46
N ILE A 100 8.64 -4.17 4.41
CA ILE A 100 9.01 -4.85 3.15
C ILE A 100 7.79 -4.99 2.23
N THR A 101 6.66 -5.39 2.80
CA THR A 101 5.44 -5.61 2.00
C THR A 101 4.90 -4.31 1.42
N VAL A 102 4.88 -3.21 2.18
CA VAL A 102 4.48 -1.90 1.63
C VAL A 102 5.46 -1.46 0.53
N THR A 103 6.77 -1.73 0.63
CA THR A 103 7.72 -1.45 -0.47
C THR A 103 7.33 -2.19 -1.74
N ILE A 104 7.00 -3.47 -1.60
CA ILE A 104 6.70 -4.35 -2.73
C ILE A 104 5.39 -3.93 -3.39
N THR A 105 4.34 -3.70 -2.60
CA THR A 105 3.02 -3.33 -3.13
C THR A 105 3.07 -1.98 -3.85
N THR A 106 3.71 -0.96 -3.26
CA THR A 106 3.90 0.36 -3.88
C THR A 106 4.72 0.27 -5.17
N SER A 107 5.83 -0.46 -5.17
CA SER A 107 6.65 -0.66 -6.38
C SER A 107 5.87 -1.32 -7.53
N ILE A 108 5.01 -2.30 -7.21
CA ILE A 108 4.15 -2.96 -8.21
C ILE A 108 3.13 -1.96 -8.77
N THR A 109 2.49 -1.16 -7.90
CA THR A 109 1.52 -0.13 -8.31
C THR A 109 2.18 0.92 -9.22
N GLU A 110 3.34 1.43 -8.84
CA GLU A 110 4.13 2.36 -9.66
C GLU A 110 4.49 1.78 -11.03
N ALA A 111 4.87 0.49 -11.07
CA ALA A 111 5.19 -0.19 -12.31
C ALA A 111 3.95 -0.34 -13.21
N ILE A 112 2.76 -0.57 -12.64
CA ILE A 112 1.49 -0.66 -13.39
C ILE A 112 1.17 0.70 -14.00
N LEU A 113 1.23 1.76 -13.20
CA LEU A 113 1.00 3.14 -13.66
C LEU A 113 1.98 3.51 -14.78
N THR A 114 3.26 3.21 -14.58
CA THR A 114 4.33 3.47 -15.57
C THR A 114 4.08 2.72 -16.87
N THR A 115 3.65 1.45 -16.81
CA THR A 115 3.33 0.66 -17.99
C THR A 115 2.17 1.27 -18.79
N ARG A 116 1.13 1.75 -18.09
CA ARG A 116 -0.02 2.44 -18.72
C ARG A 116 0.41 3.75 -19.37
N VAL A 117 1.23 4.55 -18.69
CA VAL A 117 1.77 5.82 -19.22
C VAL A 117 2.69 5.56 -20.42
N CYS A 118 3.51 4.51 -20.39
CA CYS A 118 4.35 4.12 -21.52
C CYS A 118 3.53 3.71 -22.75
N ALA A 119 2.40 3.02 -22.54
CA ALA A 119 1.48 2.68 -23.63
C ALA A 119 0.81 3.93 -24.22
N LEU A 120 0.49 4.91 -23.36
CA LEU A 120 -0.12 6.19 -23.75
C LEU A 120 0.85 7.06 -24.58
N TYR A 121 2.10 7.17 -24.16
CA TYR A 121 3.14 8.00 -24.81
C TYR A 121 4.01 7.25 -25.82
N ARG A 122 3.44 6.29 -26.55
CA ARG A 122 4.18 5.48 -27.53
C ARG A 122 4.91 6.32 -28.59
N THR A 123 4.38 7.49 -28.94
CA THR A 123 4.92 8.40 -29.96
C THR A 123 6.00 9.35 -29.44
N HIS A 124 6.08 9.59 -28.13
CA HIS A 124 6.98 10.58 -27.54
C HIS A 124 8.02 9.91 -26.63
N PRO A 125 9.17 9.45 -27.18
CA PRO A 125 10.14 8.65 -26.44
C PRO A 125 10.77 9.38 -25.24
N ARG A 126 10.83 10.71 -25.28
CA ARG A 126 11.33 11.54 -24.16
C ARG A 126 10.44 11.47 -22.93
N LEU A 127 9.11 11.60 -23.12
CA LEU A 127 8.15 11.52 -22.01
C LEU A 127 8.12 10.09 -21.45
N ARG A 128 8.19 9.08 -22.32
CA ARG A 128 8.31 7.68 -21.89
C ARG A 128 9.57 7.43 -21.04
N ALA A 129 10.73 7.93 -21.49
CA ALA A 129 11.97 7.81 -20.73
C ALA A 129 11.88 8.52 -19.38
N PHE A 130 11.26 9.70 -19.33
CA PHE A 130 11.01 10.42 -18.09
C PHE A 130 10.11 9.63 -17.13
N SER A 131 9.01 9.04 -17.61
CA SER A 131 8.13 8.21 -16.76
C SER A 131 8.84 7.00 -16.16
N ILE A 132 9.68 6.31 -16.96
CA ILE A 132 10.50 5.20 -16.46
C ILE A 132 11.52 5.69 -15.44
N LEU A 133 12.17 6.84 -15.70
CA LEU A 133 13.11 7.45 -14.76
C LEU A 133 12.44 7.77 -13.42
N CYS A 134 11.26 8.37 -13.43
CA CYS A 134 10.49 8.66 -12.21
C CYS A 134 10.17 7.39 -11.41
N CYS A 135 9.78 6.30 -12.08
CA CYS A 135 9.53 5.02 -11.43
C CYS A 135 10.81 4.42 -10.81
N VAL A 136 11.93 4.46 -11.53
CA VAL A 136 13.21 3.96 -11.00
C VAL A 136 13.67 4.81 -9.80
N LEU A 137 13.53 6.13 -9.87
CA LEU A 137 13.86 7.02 -8.76
C LEU A 137 12.95 6.80 -7.55
N GLY A 138 11.65 6.61 -7.74
CA GLY A 138 10.69 6.32 -6.67
C GLY A 138 10.95 4.99 -5.97
N THR A 139 11.11 3.93 -6.75
CA THR A 139 11.44 2.62 -6.20
C THR A 139 12.78 2.63 -5.47
N THR A 140 13.79 3.34 -5.98
CA THR A 140 15.08 3.46 -5.27
C THR A 140 14.96 4.25 -3.97
N THR A 141 14.21 5.36 -3.92
CA THR A 141 14.00 6.08 -2.65
C THR A 141 13.27 5.23 -1.63
N LEU A 142 12.23 4.49 -2.03
CA LEU A 142 11.49 3.58 -1.14
C LEU A 142 12.34 2.43 -0.61
N VAL A 143 13.18 1.84 -1.46
CA VAL A 143 14.13 0.79 -1.05
C VAL A 143 15.15 1.35 -0.07
N VAL A 144 15.69 2.55 -0.32
CA VAL A 144 16.62 3.21 0.60
C VAL A 144 15.95 3.51 1.94
N ILE A 145 14.73 4.04 1.96
CA ILE A 145 13.96 4.28 3.19
C ILE A 145 13.76 2.97 3.96
N THR A 146 13.45 1.87 3.27
CA THR A 146 13.25 0.56 3.88
C THR A 146 14.55 -0.01 4.47
N ILE A 147 15.67 0.14 3.78
CA ILE A 147 17.00 -0.25 4.29
C ILE A 147 17.37 0.59 5.50
N VAL A 148 17.17 1.91 5.43
CA VAL A 148 17.42 2.82 6.56
C VAL A 148 16.53 2.44 7.74
N ASN A 149 15.25 2.13 7.52
CA ASN A 149 14.37 1.65 8.58
C ASN A 149 14.90 0.36 9.22
N TYR A 150 15.31 -0.60 8.39
CA TYR A 150 15.86 -1.87 8.84
C TYR A 150 17.16 -1.75 9.63
N LEU A 151 18.03 -0.80 9.25
CA LEU A 151 19.32 -0.55 9.92
C LEU A 151 19.21 0.38 11.13
N ALA A 152 18.26 1.33 11.11
CA ALA A 152 18.02 2.29 12.19
C ALA A 152 17.24 1.66 13.36
N THR A 153 16.45 0.61 13.11
CA THR A 153 15.93 -0.23 14.19
C THR A 153 17.07 -1.10 14.76
N GLY A 154 17.80 -0.51 15.73
CA GLY A 154 18.39 -1.26 16.85
C GLY A 154 17.31 -2.03 17.63
N PRO A 155 17.59 -2.60 18.82
CA PRO A 155 16.57 -3.33 19.59
C PRO A 155 15.32 -2.45 19.72
N VAL A 156 14.23 -2.89 19.08
CA VAL A 156 12.97 -2.14 19.03
C VAL A 156 12.46 -2.07 20.46
N ASP A 157 12.32 -0.86 21.02
CA ASP A 157 11.61 -0.67 22.28
C ASP A 157 10.11 -0.88 21.99
N VAL A 158 9.71 -2.14 22.11
CA VAL A 158 8.34 -2.58 21.92
C VAL A 158 7.58 -2.23 23.19
N VAL A 159 6.61 -1.32 23.09
CA VAL A 159 5.63 -1.11 24.15
C VAL A 159 4.75 -2.35 24.21
N THR A 160 5.09 -3.28 25.10
CA THR A 160 4.35 -4.54 25.34
C THR A 160 3.33 -4.38 26.47
N ASP A 161 2.97 -3.14 26.80
CA ASP A 161 2.14 -2.82 27.97
C ASP A 161 0.69 -3.34 27.89
N TYR A 162 0.23 -3.79 26.72
CA TYR A 162 -1.12 -4.33 26.56
C TYR A 162 -1.18 -5.55 25.61
N PRO A 163 -1.03 -6.79 26.13
CA PRO A 163 -0.97 -8.01 25.32
C PRO A 163 -2.32 -8.43 24.70
N ASP A 164 -3.43 -7.85 25.16
CA ASP A 164 -4.79 -8.21 24.72
C ASP A 164 -5.35 -7.29 23.60
N LEU A 165 -4.58 -6.29 23.15
CA LEU A 165 -5.04 -5.37 22.10
C LEU A 165 -4.60 -5.88 20.72
N PRO A 166 -5.51 -5.96 19.73
CA PRO A 166 -5.11 -6.29 18.37
C PRO A 166 -4.27 -5.16 17.76
N GLY A 167 -3.11 -5.52 17.21
CA GLY A 167 -2.20 -4.61 16.51
C GLY A 167 -0.83 -4.44 17.16
N CYS A 168 0.21 -4.50 16.34
CA CYS A 168 1.57 -4.13 16.74
C CYS A 168 1.76 -2.63 16.50
N GLN A 169 1.87 -1.84 17.57
CA GLN A 169 2.26 -0.43 17.47
C GLN A 169 3.79 -0.34 17.57
N SER A 170 4.45 0.00 16.46
CA SER A 170 5.83 0.45 16.54
C SER A 170 5.88 1.83 17.15
N THR A 171 6.88 2.07 17.99
CA THR A 171 7.45 3.41 18.19
C THR A 171 8.32 3.76 16.97
N ASP A 172 7.74 3.76 15.76
CA ASP A 172 8.49 4.07 14.55
C ASP A 172 8.85 5.57 14.54
N ASN A 173 10.00 5.90 13.98
CA ASN A 173 10.39 7.30 13.76
C ASN A 173 9.29 7.99 12.93
N PRO A 174 8.58 9.00 13.46
CA PRO A 174 7.42 9.59 12.77
C PRO A 174 7.81 10.17 11.40
N PHE A 175 9.06 10.62 11.25
CA PHE A 175 9.60 11.08 9.98
C PHE A 175 9.71 9.98 8.92
N LEU A 176 10.13 8.77 9.28
CA LEU A 176 10.24 7.65 8.33
C LEU A 176 8.86 7.16 7.90
N ALA A 177 7.90 7.11 8.83
CA ALA A 177 6.52 6.79 8.52
C ALA A 177 5.96 7.79 7.50
N ILE A 178 6.05 9.09 7.77
CA ILE A 178 5.56 10.13 6.84
C ILE A 178 6.24 10.03 5.46
N ALA A 179 7.56 9.81 5.43
CA ALA A 179 8.29 9.67 4.18
C ALA A 179 7.77 8.49 3.32
N TYR A 180 7.34 7.40 3.97
CA TYR A 180 6.81 6.20 3.31
C TYR A 180 5.53 6.46 2.52
N TRP A 181 4.65 7.32 3.04
CA TRP A 181 3.37 7.66 2.42
C TRP A 181 3.48 8.80 1.41
N ILE A 182 4.28 9.82 1.73
CA ILE A 182 4.39 11.01 0.87
C ILE A 182 5.16 10.72 -0.42
N THR A 183 6.21 9.89 -0.36
CA THR A 183 7.03 9.55 -1.53
C THR A 183 6.21 8.97 -2.70
N PRO A 184 5.40 7.90 -2.51
CA PRO A 184 4.59 7.34 -3.60
C PRO A 184 3.50 8.32 -4.04
N LEU A 185 2.87 9.05 -3.10
CA LEU A 185 1.85 10.06 -3.44
C LEU A 185 2.39 11.16 -4.37
N CYS A 186 3.61 11.64 -4.14
CA CYS A 186 4.24 12.61 -5.02
C CYS A 186 4.42 12.06 -6.44
N ILE A 187 4.82 10.80 -6.58
CA ILE A 187 5.07 10.16 -7.87
C ILE A 187 3.76 9.87 -8.60
N GLU A 188 2.75 9.37 -7.88
CA GLU A 188 1.40 9.17 -8.41
C GLU A 188 0.80 10.49 -8.91
N SER A 189 1.02 11.59 -8.19
CA SER A 189 0.58 12.92 -8.60
C SER A 189 1.24 13.35 -9.91
N VAL A 190 2.54 13.12 -10.09
CA VAL A 190 3.24 13.41 -11.35
C VAL A 190 2.66 12.59 -12.51
N PHE A 191 2.43 11.29 -12.31
CA PHE A 191 1.83 10.44 -13.34
C PHE A 191 0.41 10.89 -13.68
N PHE A 192 -0.39 11.26 -12.68
CA PHE A 192 -1.74 11.75 -12.87
C PHE A 192 -1.76 13.04 -13.70
N ILE A 193 -0.88 14.00 -13.40
CA ILE A 193 -0.74 15.24 -14.17
C ILE A 193 -0.35 14.95 -15.62
N MET A 194 0.56 14.00 -15.87
CA MET A 194 0.93 13.60 -17.23
C MET A 194 -0.28 13.03 -17.99
N VAL A 195 -1.01 12.11 -17.38
CA VAL A 195 -2.22 11.50 -17.95
C VAL A 195 -3.26 12.56 -18.30
N ILE A 196 -3.49 13.53 -17.41
CA ILE A 196 -4.39 14.66 -17.65
C ILE A 196 -3.90 15.53 -18.80
N TYR A 197 -2.60 15.85 -18.85
CA TYR A 197 -2.02 16.67 -19.91
C TYR A 197 -2.24 16.04 -21.29
N GLN A 198 -2.03 14.72 -21.41
CA GLN A 198 -2.33 13.99 -22.64
C GLN A 198 -3.83 14.00 -22.97
N ALA A 199 -4.68 13.80 -21.95
CA ALA A 199 -6.13 13.82 -22.13
C ALA A 199 -6.60 15.16 -22.72
N PHE A 200 -6.11 16.28 -22.18
CA PHE A 200 -6.40 17.62 -22.71
C PHE A 200 -5.86 17.81 -24.14
N GLY A 201 -4.67 17.28 -24.44
CA GLY A 201 -4.12 17.28 -25.79
C GLY A 201 -5.05 16.62 -26.81
N TRP A 202 -5.64 15.47 -26.48
CA TRP A 202 -6.60 14.77 -27.33
C TRP A 202 -7.93 15.49 -27.47
N VAL A 203 -8.46 16.06 -26.38
CA VAL A 203 -9.67 16.88 -26.43
C VAL A 203 -9.47 18.09 -27.36
N ARG A 204 -8.32 18.76 -27.26
CA ARG A 204 -7.97 19.89 -28.14
C ARG A 204 -7.83 19.47 -29.60
N GLN A 205 -7.32 18.26 -29.86
CA GLN A 205 -7.19 17.69 -31.20
C GLN A 205 -8.47 17.01 -31.71
N ARG A 206 -9.58 17.07 -30.95
CA ARG A 206 -10.87 16.40 -31.24
C ARG A 206 -10.75 14.89 -31.51
N GLN A 207 -9.74 14.25 -30.92
CA GLN A 207 -9.63 12.79 -30.99
C GLN A 207 -10.37 12.17 -29.80
N PRO A 208 -11.17 11.10 -30.02
CA PRO A 208 -11.85 10.43 -28.93
C PRO A 208 -10.82 9.79 -27.99
N PRO A 209 -10.83 10.09 -26.69
CA PRO A 209 -9.93 9.45 -25.74
C PRO A 209 -10.28 7.95 -25.63
N PRO A 210 -9.29 7.07 -25.50
CA PRO A 210 -9.50 5.65 -25.27
C PRO A 210 -10.25 5.44 -23.94
N PRO A 211 -11.17 4.45 -23.88
CA PRO A 211 -12.02 4.23 -22.72
C PRO A 211 -11.24 3.93 -21.44
N THR A 212 -10.06 3.32 -21.54
CA THR A 212 -9.15 3.03 -20.41
C THR A 212 -8.63 4.30 -19.72
N LEU A 213 -8.39 5.37 -20.47
CA LEU A 213 -7.91 6.65 -19.94
C LEU A 213 -9.00 7.35 -19.13
N ARG A 214 -10.24 7.32 -19.62
CA ARG A 214 -11.40 7.92 -18.94
C ARG A 214 -11.70 7.19 -17.63
N LEU A 215 -11.56 5.87 -17.60
CA LEU A 215 -11.73 5.06 -16.39
C LEU A 215 -10.67 5.43 -15.36
N LEU A 216 -9.39 5.42 -15.75
CA LEU A 216 -8.28 5.74 -14.86
C LEU A 216 -8.40 7.15 -14.24
N ALA A 217 -8.71 8.15 -15.06
CA ALA A 217 -8.84 9.52 -14.60
C ALA A 217 -9.99 9.68 -13.57
N ARG A 218 -11.08 8.92 -13.75
CA ARG A 218 -12.19 8.89 -12.79
C ARG A 218 -11.76 8.24 -11.47
N ASP A 219 -11.10 7.09 -11.53
CA ASP A 219 -10.73 6.33 -10.34
C ASP A 219 -9.70 7.10 -9.50
N SER A 220 -8.70 7.71 -10.14
CA SER A 220 -7.72 8.57 -9.46
C SER A 220 -8.34 9.87 -8.92
N ALA A 221 -9.27 10.50 -9.64
CA ALA A 221 -9.94 11.70 -9.14
C ALA A 221 -10.78 11.42 -7.90
N VAL A 222 -11.42 10.25 -7.81
CA VAL A 222 -12.15 9.83 -6.61
C VAL A 222 -11.19 9.63 -5.43
N TYR A 223 -10.02 9.03 -5.67
CA TYR A 223 -8.99 8.86 -4.64
C TYR A 223 -8.46 10.18 -4.08
N PHE A 224 -8.26 11.21 -4.91
CA PHE A 224 -7.77 12.52 -4.46
C PHE A 224 -8.85 13.47 -3.93
N ALA A 225 -10.13 13.19 -4.21
CA ALA A 225 -11.26 14.02 -3.77
C ALA A 225 -11.81 13.62 -2.39
N TRP A 226 -11.36 12.49 -1.86
CA TRP A 226 -11.71 11.95 -0.54
C TRP A 226 -10.54 12.13 0.42
#